data_AF-A0A3R6YH49-F1
#
_entry.id   AF-A0A3R6YH49-F1
#
_cell.length_a   1.000
_cell.length_b   1.000
_cell.length_c   1.000
_cell.angle_alpha   90.00
_cell.angle_beta   90.00
_cell.angle_gamma   90.00
#
_symmetry.space_group_name_H-M   'P 1'
#
loop_
_entity.id
_entity.type
_entity.pdbx_description
1 polymer ?
#
loop_
_entity_poly.entity_id
_entity_poly.type
_entity_poly.pdbx_seq_one_letter_code
_entity_poly.pdbx_strand_id
1 'polypeptide(L)'
;MTSCIDSPCKLYEGKDSLNSENVYSQNFHGLYCACHRPYPDPDRTTPEVMLQCIVCEDWLHEEHLYEVPSPPTPTFWTHGWRDSLCQCAPCMATYASSACEFLLDAADSLMAYEASHESTSGQDASEQAFQTGLSHEQQVEMAIGYDHMASALKEYLAGFAASGQTVKAEDIQGFFETLRASKRQRRE
;
A
#
# COMPACT_ATOMS: atom_id res chain seq x y z
N MET A 1 -27.99 -11.30 9.60
CA MET A 1 -27.15 -11.43 10.81
C MET A 1 -25.98 -12.33 10.44
N THR A 2 -24.90 -11.73 9.95
CA THR A 2 -23.69 -12.45 9.50
C THR A 2 -22.91 -12.84 10.75
N SER A 3 -22.69 -14.13 10.99
CA SER A 3 -21.97 -14.58 12.18
C SER A 3 -20.53 -14.07 12.16
N CYS A 4 -20.04 -13.60 13.31
CA CYS A 4 -18.64 -13.27 13.50
C CYS A 4 -17.75 -14.48 13.16
N ILE A 5 -16.56 -14.21 12.67
CA ILE A 5 -15.55 -15.24 12.36
C ILE A 5 -15.19 -15.97 13.68
N ASP A 6 -15.27 -17.30 13.70
CA ASP A 6 -15.02 -18.18 14.87
C ASP A 6 -13.54 -18.24 15.33
N SER A 7 -12.73 -17.24 14.99
CA SER A 7 -11.33 -17.16 15.40
C SER A 7 -11.15 -16.13 16.52
N PRO A 8 -10.76 -16.55 17.74
CA PRO A 8 -10.52 -15.62 18.83
C PRO A 8 -9.34 -14.70 18.50
N CYS A 9 -9.40 -13.47 19.03
CA CYS A 9 -8.31 -12.51 18.87
C CYS A 9 -7.03 -13.03 19.53
N LYS A 10 -5.94 -13.13 18.75
CA LYS A 10 -4.63 -13.59 19.26
C LYS A 10 -3.82 -12.50 19.99
N LEU A 11 -4.26 -11.24 19.91
CA LEU A 11 -3.57 -10.11 20.51
C LEU A 11 -4.11 -9.77 21.91
N TYR A 12 -5.40 -10.01 22.15
CA TYR A 12 -6.06 -9.66 23.41
C TYR A 12 -7.27 -10.58 23.67
N GLU A 13 -7.23 -11.35 24.75
CA GLU A 13 -8.25 -12.36 25.09
C GLU A 13 -9.59 -11.75 25.56
N GLY A 14 -9.56 -10.54 26.13
CA GLY A 14 -10.75 -9.83 26.64
C GLY A 14 -11.43 -8.91 25.63
N LYS A 15 -11.21 -9.11 24.32
CA LYS A 15 -11.72 -8.19 23.30
C LYS A 15 -13.24 -8.26 23.23
N ASP A 16 -13.89 -7.12 23.44
CA ASP A 16 -15.34 -7.01 23.27
C ASP A 16 -15.75 -7.42 21.85
N SER A 17 -16.91 -8.08 21.74
CA SER A 17 -17.45 -8.54 20.46
C SER A 17 -17.86 -7.41 19.52
N LEU A 18 -18.11 -6.22 20.08
CA LEU A 18 -18.42 -5.00 19.35
C LEU A 18 -17.56 -3.86 19.88
N ASN A 19 -16.85 -3.18 18.98
CA ASN A 19 -16.16 -1.94 19.34
C ASN A 19 -17.14 -0.76 19.27
N SER A 20 -17.77 -0.41 20.39
CA SER A 20 -18.69 0.74 20.48
C SER A 20 -18.00 2.09 20.33
N GLU A 21 -16.67 2.14 20.45
CA GLU A 21 -15.87 3.35 20.22
C GLU A 21 -15.52 3.54 18.74
N ASN A 22 -15.85 2.57 17.88
CA ASN A 22 -15.53 2.68 16.47
C ASN A 22 -16.44 3.69 15.78
N VAL A 23 -15.90 4.86 15.49
CA VAL A 23 -16.57 5.92 14.73
C VAL A 23 -16.07 5.85 13.29
N TYR A 24 -16.92 5.34 12.41
CA TYR A 24 -16.62 5.26 10.99
C TYR A 24 -16.95 6.57 10.27
N SER A 25 -16.10 6.96 9.32
CA SER A 25 -16.31 8.15 8.49
C SER A 25 -17.33 7.91 7.38
N GLN A 26 -17.57 8.93 6.54
CA GLN A 26 -18.46 8.82 5.38
C GLN A 26 -18.09 7.71 4.40
N ASN A 27 -16.80 7.35 4.31
CA ASN A 27 -16.30 6.27 3.46
C ASN A 27 -17.01 4.95 3.76
N PHE A 28 -17.28 4.67 5.04
CA PHE A 28 -17.98 3.47 5.47
C PHE A 28 -19.43 3.44 5.02
N HIS A 29 -20.02 4.61 4.80
CA HIS A 29 -21.37 4.78 4.27
C HIS A 29 -21.39 4.80 2.74
N GLY A 30 -20.25 4.55 2.09
CA GLY A 30 -20.11 4.57 0.64
C GLY A 30 -20.20 5.96 0.05
N LEU A 31 -19.88 7.00 0.82
CA LEU A 31 -19.81 8.40 0.38
C LEU A 31 -18.38 8.89 0.52
N TYR A 32 -17.95 9.67 -0.47
CA TYR A 32 -16.57 10.09 -0.60
C TYR A 32 -16.48 11.57 -0.97
N CYS A 33 -15.30 12.14 -0.72
CA CYS A 33 -14.96 13.51 -1.04
C CYS A 33 -15.84 14.54 -0.32
N ALA A 34 -15.48 15.82 -0.43
CA ALA A 34 -16.29 16.92 0.10
C ALA A 34 -17.66 17.06 -0.61
N CYS A 35 -17.84 16.41 -1.75
CA CYS A 35 -19.11 16.40 -2.48
C CYS A 35 -20.10 15.32 -2.01
N HIS A 36 -19.69 14.43 -1.10
CA HIS A 36 -20.53 13.36 -0.55
C HIS A 36 -21.18 12.49 -1.64
N ARG A 37 -20.39 12.12 -2.66
CA ARG A 37 -20.85 11.28 -3.78
C ARG A 37 -20.43 9.82 -3.58
N PRO A 38 -21.23 8.85 -4.06
CA PRO A 38 -20.85 7.45 -3.99
C PRO A 38 -19.83 7.08 -5.07
N TYR A 39 -19.16 5.94 -4.88
CA TYR A 39 -18.30 5.33 -5.89
C TYR A 39 -18.83 3.94 -6.30
N PRO A 40 -18.98 3.65 -7.60
CA PRO A 40 -18.90 4.61 -8.73
C PRO A 40 -20.08 5.59 -8.73
N ASP A 41 -19.85 6.87 -9.07
CA ASP A 41 -20.92 7.89 -9.12
C ASP A 41 -21.82 7.66 -10.36
N PRO A 42 -23.14 7.40 -10.20
CA PRO A 42 -24.04 7.16 -11.33
C PRO A 42 -24.22 8.38 -12.25
N ASP A 43 -23.96 9.58 -11.76
CA ASP A 43 -24.12 10.82 -12.54
C ASP A 43 -22.84 11.20 -13.31
N ARG A 44 -21.70 10.55 -13.04
CA ARG A 44 -20.45 10.83 -13.74
C ARG A 44 -20.43 10.20 -15.13
N THR A 45 -19.96 10.99 -16.09
CA THR A 45 -19.78 10.57 -17.49
C THR A 45 -18.31 10.40 -17.89
N THR A 46 -17.38 10.83 -17.05
CA THR A 46 -15.93 10.74 -17.25
C THR A 46 -15.30 9.71 -16.31
N PRO A 47 -14.19 9.07 -16.71
CA PRO A 47 -13.40 8.25 -15.79
C PRO A 47 -13.00 9.04 -14.55
N GLU A 48 -13.16 8.43 -13.38
CA GLU A 48 -12.95 9.08 -12.09
C GLU A 48 -11.60 8.67 -11.49
N VAL A 49 -10.77 9.66 -11.14
CA VAL A 49 -9.53 9.49 -10.40
C VAL A 49 -9.74 9.99 -8.98
N MET A 50 -9.49 9.13 -8.00
CA MET A 50 -9.58 9.46 -6.58
C MET A 50 -8.22 9.34 -5.91
N LEU A 51 -7.90 10.29 -5.04
CA LEU A 51 -6.68 10.30 -4.21
C LEU A 51 -7.08 10.13 -2.74
N GLN A 52 -6.41 9.24 -2.03
CA GLN A 52 -6.62 9.05 -0.59
C GLN A 52 -5.77 10.05 0.21
N CYS A 53 -6.40 10.77 1.14
CA CYS A 53 -5.70 11.62 2.08
C CYS A 53 -5.07 10.79 3.20
N ILE A 54 -3.76 10.93 3.42
CA ILE A 54 -3.05 10.18 4.48
C ILE A 54 -3.43 10.60 5.91
N VAL A 55 -4.04 11.77 6.08
CA VAL A 55 -4.38 12.33 7.40
C VAL A 55 -5.76 11.87 7.85
N CYS A 56 -6.77 11.99 6.97
CA CYS A 56 -8.15 11.66 7.31
C CYS A 56 -8.65 10.36 6.67
N GLU A 57 -7.82 9.70 5.86
CA GLU A 57 -8.15 8.47 5.12
C GLU A 57 -9.35 8.59 4.17
N ASP A 58 -9.83 9.82 3.90
CA ASP A 58 -10.90 10.11 2.94
C ASP A 58 -10.40 9.98 1.49
N TRP A 59 -11.29 9.55 0.59
CA TRP A 59 -11.03 9.48 -0.85
C TRP A 59 -11.59 10.72 -1.53
N LEU A 60 -10.76 11.41 -2.30
CA LEU A 60 -11.07 12.73 -2.84
C LEU A 60 -10.96 12.72 -4.36
N HIS A 61 -11.95 13.27 -5.06
CA HIS A 61 -11.86 13.46 -6.51
C HIS A 61 -10.77 14.46 -6.84
N GLU A 62 -9.90 14.13 -7.80
CA GLU A 62 -8.81 15.01 -8.26
C GLU A 62 -9.32 16.41 -8.61
N GLU A 63 -10.47 16.49 -9.30
CA GLU A 63 -11.14 17.73 -9.71
C GLU A 63 -11.46 18.65 -8.51
N HIS A 64 -11.92 18.08 -7.39
CA HIS A 64 -12.30 18.84 -6.18
C HIS A 64 -11.10 19.21 -5.28
N LEU A 65 -9.88 18.80 -5.62
CA LEU A 65 -8.68 19.18 -4.87
C LEU A 65 -8.22 20.60 -5.22
N TYR A 66 -8.50 21.01 -6.46
CA TYR A 66 -8.04 22.28 -7.02
C TYR A 66 -9.17 23.31 -7.16
N GLU A 67 -10.42 22.87 -7.01
CA GLU A 67 -11.58 23.75 -6.96
C GLU A 67 -11.72 24.38 -5.56
N VAL A 68 -11.58 25.70 -5.48
CA VAL A 68 -11.94 26.49 -4.29
C VAL A 68 -13.42 26.90 -4.44
N PRO A 69 -14.33 26.46 -3.56
CA PRO A 69 -14.59 27.26 -2.36
C PRO A 69 -14.89 26.44 -1.08
N SER A 70 -14.85 27.14 0.07
CA SER A 70 -15.14 26.69 1.45
C SER A 70 -16.10 25.48 1.56
N PRO A 71 -15.83 24.48 2.42
CA PRO A 71 -14.97 24.49 3.62
C PRO A 71 -13.53 24.06 3.32
N PRO A 72 -12.57 24.07 4.29
CA PRO A 72 -11.16 23.82 3.98
C PRO A 72 -10.98 22.47 3.30
N THR A 73 -10.59 22.52 2.03
CA THR A 73 -10.15 21.35 1.30
C THR A 73 -8.77 20.94 1.82
N PRO A 74 -8.46 19.64 1.84
CA PRO A 74 -7.14 19.17 2.20
C PRO A 74 -6.10 19.84 1.32
N THR A 75 -5.17 20.55 1.97
CA THR A 75 -4.09 21.27 1.30
C THR A 75 -3.00 20.28 0.95
N PHE A 76 -2.72 20.13 -0.35
CA PHE A 76 -1.57 19.37 -0.82
C PHE A 76 -0.32 20.23 -0.71
N TRP A 77 0.66 19.74 0.03
CA TRP A 77 1.93 20.42 0.20
C TRP A 77 2.95 19.91 -0.83
N THR A 78 3.63 20.82 -1.49
CA THR A 78 4.70 20.48 -2.44
C THR A 78 5.90 19.88 -1.71
N HIS A 79 6.76 19.16 -2.44
CA HIS A 79 8.05 18.71 -1.90
C HIS A 79 8.82 19.87 -1.24
N GLY A 80 9.43 19.63 -0.07
CA GLY A 80 10.20 20.64 0.68
C GLY A 80 9.34 21.67 1.44
N TRP A 81 8.03 21.47 1.57
CA TRP A 81 7.16 22.45 2.23
C TRP A 81 7.53 22.77 3.69
N ARG A 82 8.15 21.82 4.41
CA ARG A 82 8.62 22.02 5.79
C ARG A 82 9.61 23.20 5.86
N ASP A 83 10.40 23.43 4.81
CA ASP A 83 11.35 24.55 4.71
C ASP A 83 10.67 25.92 4.56
N SER A 84 9.38 25.93 4.17
CA SER A 84 8.59 27.15 3.97
C SER A 84 7.81 27.57 5.23
N LEU A 85 7.89 26.80 6.32
CA LEU A 85 7.19 27.11 7.58
C LEU A 85 7.89 28.25 8.32
N CYS A 86 7.11 29.25 8.73
CA CYS A 86 7.62 30.40 9.47
C CYS A 86 7.95 30.02 10.92
N GLN A 87 9.16 30.36 11.39
CA GLN A 87 9.61 30.06 12.75
C GLN A 87 9.65 31.31 13.66
N CYS A 88 8.86 32.35 13.33
CA CYS A 88 8.76 33.52 14.21
C CYS A 88 8.01 33.18 15.51
N ALA A 89 8.24 33.93 16.59
CA ALA A 89 7.62 33.66 17.89
C ALA A 89 6.08 33.52 17.86
N PRO A 90 5.33 34.34 17.09
CA PRO A 90 3.90 34.13 16.89
C PRO A 90 3.55 32.78 16.24
N CYS A 91 4.26 32.37 15.18
CA CYS A 91 3.99 31.09 14.51
C CYS A 91 4.34 29.89 15.40
N MET A 92 5.44 29.97 16.13
CA MET A 92 5.82 28.96 17.13
C MET A 92 4.73 28.77 18.19
N ALA A 93 4.19 29.86 18.73
CA ALA A 93 3.10 29.79 19.70
C ALA A 93 1.83 29.14 19.10
N THR A 94 1.53 29.41 17.83
CA THR A 94 0.42 28.77 17.10
C THR A 94 0.63 27.27 16.97
N TYR A 95 1.82 26.82 16.56
CA TYR A 95 2.12 25.39 16.42
C TYR A 95 2.01 24.65 17.75
N ALA A 96 2.54 25.24 18.83
CA ALA A 96 2.40 24.71 20.17
C ALA A 96 0.93 24.58 20.60
N SER A 97 0.13 25.64 20.39
CA SER A 97 -1.29 25.63 20.75
C SER A 97 -2.13 24.62 19.96
N SER A 98 -1.70 24.29 18.74
CA SER A 98 -2.35 23.31 17.87
C SER A 98 -1.76 21.90 17.99
N ALA A 99 -0.81 21.70 18.91
CA ALA A 99 -0.07 20.45 19.10
C ALA A 99 0.60 19.92 17.81
N CYS A 100 1.10 20.82 16.96
CA CYS A 100 1.72 20.48 15.67
C CYS A 100 3.18 20.97 15.54
N GLU A 101 3.90 21.12 16.65
CA GLU A 101 5.32 21.50 16.65
C GLU A 101 6.21 20.49 15.89
N PHE A 102 5.78 19.22 15.81
CA PHE A 102 6.46 18.16 15.05
C PHE A 102 6.59 18.48 13.55
N LEU A 103 5.76 19.37 13.01
CA LEU A 103 5.86 19.81 11.61
C LEU A 103 7.19 20.50 11.30
N LEU A 104 7.85 21.08 12.30
CA LEU A 104 9.15 21.74 12.19
C LEU A 104 10.33 20.77 12.30
N ASP A 105 10.11 19.53 12.77
CA ASP A 105 11.18 18.55 12.91
C ASP A 105 11.52 17.93 11.55
N ALA A 106 12.71 18.23 11.03
CA ALA A 106 13.18 17.65 9.77
C ALA A 106 13.43 16.13 9.87
N ALA A 107 13.71 15.61 11.06
CA ALA A 107 13.91 14.18 11.30
C ALA A 107 12.61 13.38 11.30
N ASP A 108 11.46 14.05 11.50
CA ASP A 108 10.12 13.47 11.41
C ASP A 108 9.59 13.43 9.96
N SER A 109 10.46 13.62 8.97
CA SER A 109 10.10 13.38 7.57
C SER A 109 10.23 11.89 7.22
N LEU A 110 9.31 11.39 6.39
CA LEU A 110 9.40 10.03 5.83
C LEU A 110 10.75 9.81 5.14
N MET A 111 11.30 10.83 4.47
CA MET A 111 12.63 10.79 3.86
C MET A 111 13.75 10.59 4.90
N ALA A 112 13.69 11.27 6.05
CA ALA A 112 14.68 11.10 7.11
C ALA A 112 14.56 9.72 7.77
N TYR A 113 13.33 9.23 7.97
CA TYR A 113 13.08 7.86 8.43
C TYR A 113 13.65 6.84 7.44
N GLU A 114 13.34 6.96 6.14
CA GLU A 114 13.84 6.08 5.09
C GLU A 114 15.37 6.10 5.01
N ALA A 115 16.01 7.27 4.99
CA ALA A 115 17.47 7.38 4.98
C ALA A 115 18.13 6.74 6.22
N SER A 116 17.48 6.83 7.38
CA SER A 116 17.95 6.14 8.60
C SER A 116 17.78 4.62 8.53
N HIS A 117 16.86 4.14 7.69
CA HIS A 117 16.56 2.74 7.44
C HIS A 117 17.18 2.17 6.17
N GLU A 118 17.74 2.98 5.27
CA GLU A 118 18.47 2.54 4.07
C GLU A 118 19.70 1.68 4.41
N SER A 119 20.20 1.77 5.65
CA SER A 119 21.22 0.84 6.17
C SER A 119 20.71 -0.60 6.35
N THR A 120 19.38 -0.80 6.30
CA THR A 120 18.70 -2.06 6.65
C THR A 120 17.63 -2.49 5.64
N SER A 121 17.12 -1.58 4.79
CA SER A 121 15.96 -1.85 3.91
C SER A 121 16.22 -1.80 2.40
N GLY A 122 17.48 -1.68 1.98
CA GLY A 122 17.88 -1.71 0.55
C GLY A 122 18.58 -2.99 0.10
N GLN A 123 18.75 -3.97 1.00
CA GLN A 123 19.16 -5.31 0.66
C GLN A 123 18.19 -6.23 1.37
N ASP A 124 17.20 -6.75 0.65
CA ASP A 124 16.43 -7.88 1.18
C ASP A 124 17.44 -8.89 1.72
N ALA A 125 17.23 -9.45 2.91
CA ALA A 125 18.09 -10.51 3.42
C ALA A 125 18.25 -11.66 2.38
N SER A 126 17.25 -11.81 1.50
CA SER A 126 17.28 -12.65 0.29
C SER A 126 18.26 -12.16 -0.79
N GLU A 127 18.31 -10.88 -1.12
CA GLU A 127 19.27 -10.30 -2.08
C GLU A 127 20.70 -10.30 -1.54
N GLN A 128 20.87 -10.00 -0.25
CA GLN A 128 22.18 -10.07 0.40
C GLN A 128 22.69 -11.52 0.47
N ALA A 129 21.81 -12.49 0.76
CA ALA A 129 22.15 -13.92 0.71
C ALA A 129 22.45 -14.40 -0.72
N PHE A 130 21.73 -13.88 -1.73
CA PHE A 130 21.97 -14.17 -3.14
C PHE A 130 23.36 -13.71 -3.59
N GLN A 131 23.80 -12.52 -3.16
CA GLN A 131 25.08 -11.93 -3.54
C GLN A 131 26.27 -12.51 -2.75
N THR A 132 26.08 -12.87 -1.48
CA THR A 132 27.19 -13.26 -0.59
C THR A 132 27.40 -14.77 -0.45
N GLY A 133 26.42 -15.60 -0.86
CA GLY A 133 26.45 -17.05 -0.65
C GLY A 133 26.64 -17.92 -1.91
N LEU A 134 26.61 -17.34 -3.11
CA LEU A 134 26.61 -18.07 -4.39
C LEU A 134 27.75 -17.60 -5.31
N SER A 135 28.32 -18.50 -6.11
CA SER A 135 29.28 -18.11 -7.16
C SER A 135 28.58 -17.28 -8.23
N HIS A 136 29.34 -16.49 -8.99
CA HIS A 136 28.79 -15.67 -10.08
C HIS A 136 28.03 -16.52 -11.10
N GLU A 137 28.52 -17.73 -11.40
CA GLU A 137 27.84 -18.67 -12.30
C GLU A 137 26.50 -19.12 -11.72
N GLN A 138 26.45 -19.43 -10.41
CA GLN A 138 25.21 -19.82 -9.72
C GLN A 138 24.21 -18.68 -9.64
N GLN A 139 24.69 -17.44 -9.46
CA GLN A 139 23.84 -16.24 -9.48
C GLN A 139 23.21 -16.05 -10.86
N VAL A 140 23.99 -16.18 -11.94
CA VAL A 140 23.49 -16.08 -13.31
C VAL A 140 22.47 -17.19 -13.60
N GLU A 141 22.75 -18.44 -13.24
CA GLU A 141 21.81 -19.55 -13.42
C GLU A 141 20.52 -19.36 -12.61
N MET A 142 20.61 -18.85 -11.38
CA MET A 142 19.45 -18.57 -10.56
C MET A 142 18.62 -17.41 -11.14
N ALA A 143 19.27 -16.34 -11.63
CA ALA A 143 18.60 -15.21 -12.28
C ALA A 143 17.84 -15.65 -13.54
N ILE A 144 18.49 -16.41 -14.42
CA ILE A 144 17.85 -17.00 -15.61
C ILE A 144 16.70 -17.93 -15.21
N GLY A 145 16.91 -18.76 -14.18
CA GLY A 145 15.89 -19.66 -13.67
C GLY A 145 14.68 -18.94 -13.09
N TYR A 146 14.90 -17.82 -12.40
CA TYR A 146 13.85 -16.97 -11.84
C TYR A 146 13.05 -16.28 -12.93
N ASP A 147 13.72 -15.66 -13.91
CA ASP A 147 13.05 -15.01 -15.04
C ASP A 147 12.17 -15.97 -15.84
N HIS A 148 12.70 -17.17 -16.13
CA HIS A 148 11.95 -18.23 -16.79
C HIS A 148 10.75 -18.69 -15.95
N MET A 149 10.92 -18.91 -14.65
CA MET A 149 9.83 -19.30 -13.74
C MET A 149 8.75 -18.23 -13.68
N ALA A 150 9.14 -16.96 -13.55
CA ALA A 150 8.22 -15.83 -13.45
C ALA A 150 7.42 -15.65 -14.75
N SER A 151 8.08 -15.74 -15.90
CA SER A 151 7.43 -15.67 -17.22
C SER A 151 6.44 -16.82 -17.43
N ALA A 152 6.85 -18.06 -17.14
CA ALA A 152 5.99 -19.24 -17.27
C ALA A 152 4.77 -19.18 -16.32
N LEU A 153 4.95 -18.69 -15.10
CA LEU A 153 3.86 -18.52 -14.14
C LEU A 153 2.87 -17.46 -14.61
N LYS A 154 3.35 -16.31 -15.11
CA LYS A 154 2.50 -15.26 -15.68
C LYS A 154 1.66 -15.78 -16.85
N GLU A 155 2.28 -16.54 -17.77
CA GLU A 155 1.59 -17.13 -18.91
C GLU A 155 0.53 -18.15 -18.47
N TYR A 156 0.87 -19.03 -17.52
CA TYR A 156 -0.07 -19.99 -16.94
C TYR A 156 -1.30 -19.29 -16.33
N LEU A 157 -1.08 -18.25 -15.54
CA LEU A 157 -2.15 -17.49 -14.88
C LEU A 157 -2.99 -16.65 -15.86
N ALA A 158 -2.42 -16.23 -16.99
CA ALA A 158 -3.16 -15.48 -18.02
C ALA A 158 -4.35 -16.28 -18.58
N GLY A 159 -4.25 -17.61 -18.65
CA GLY A 159 -5.36 -18.47 -19.06
C GLY A 159 -6.56 -18.44 -18.11
N PHE A 160 -6.32 -18.28 -16.81
CA PHE A 160 -7.37 -18.13 -15.79
C PHE A 160 -8.03 -16.75 -15.89
N ALA A 161 -7.22 -15.70 -16.10
CA ALA A 161 -7.72 -14.35 -16.30
C ALA A 161 -8.62 -14.24 -17.55
N ALA A 162 -8.24 -14.88 -18.66
CA ALA A 162 -9.02 -14.89 -19.90
C ALA A 162 -10.32 -15.71 -19.80
N SER A 163 -10.33 -16.77 -18.99
CA SER A 163 -11.50 -17.64 -18.81
C SER A 163 -12.43 -17.22 -17.66
N GLY A 164 -12.04 -16.19 -16.88
CA GLY A 164 -12.78 -15.72 -15.71
C GLY A 164 -12.80 -16.73 -14.56
N GLN A 165 -11.87 -17.70 -14.55
CA GLN A 165 -11.79 -18.73 -13.52
C GLN A 165 -10.97 -18.24 -12.32
N THR A 166 -11.47 -18.50 -11.11
CA THR A 166 -10.71 -18.26 -9.87
C THR A 166 -9.59 -19.28 -9.72
N VAL A 167 -8.36 -18.79 -9.55
CA VAL A 167 -7.17 -19.61 -9.26
C VAL A 167 -7.28 -20.23 -7.87
N LYS A 168 -7.06 -21.54 -7.76
CA LYS A 168 -7.03 -22.29 -6.50
C LYS A 168 -5.61 -22.70 -6.12
N ALA A 169 -5.43 -23.16 -4.89
CA ALA A 169 -4.13 -23.60 -4.39
C ALA A 169 -3.58 -24.79 -5.19
N GLU A 170 -4.45 -25.70 -5.62
CA GLU A 170 -4.10 -26.89 -6.38
C GLU A 170 -3.52 -26.55 -7.76
N ASP A 171 -3.99 -25.46 -8.39
CA ASP A 171 -3.51 -24.98 -9.68
C ASP A 171 -2.04 -24.54 -9.61
N ILE A 172 -1.71 -23.80 -8.54
CA ILE A 172 -0.34 -23.35 -8.28
C ILE A 172 0.57 -24.53 -7.93
N GLN A 173 0.09 -25.48 -7.12
CA GLN A 173 0.85 -26.68 -6.79
C GLN A 173 1.14 -27.52 -8.05
N GLY A 174 0.14 -27.75 -8.90
CA GLY A 174 0.29 -28.48 -10.16
C GLY A 174 1.26 -27.80 -11.15
N PHE A 175 1.26 -26.47 -11.21
CA PHE A 175 2.26 -25.73 -11.99
C PHE A 175 3.68 -26.03 -11.53
N PHE A 176 3.95 -25.92 -10.22
CA PHE A 176 5.30 -26.15 -9.69
C PHE A 176 5.74 -27.62 -9.78
N GLU A 177 4.83 -28.59 -9.69
CA GLU A 177 5.11 -30.00 -9.96
C GLU A 177 5.56 -30.21 -11.41
N THR A 178 4.83 -29.61 -12.37
CA THR A 178 5.16 -29.67 -13.79
C THR A 178 6.51 -29.02 -14.09
N LEU A 179 6.79 -27.86 -13.47
CA LEU A 179 8.05 -27.14 -13.62
C LEU A 179 9.26 -27.93 -13.06
N ARG A 180 9.06 -28.71 -11.97
CA ARG A 180 10.09 -29.60 -11.42
C ARG A 180 10.31 -30.84 -12.29
N ALA A 181 9.25 -31.41 -12.85
CA ALA A 181 9.34 -32.57 -13.74
C ALA A 181 10.11 -32.24 -15.03
N SER A 182 9.87 -31.07 -15.64
CA SER A 182 10.56 -30.64 -16.86
C SER A 182 12.06 -30.37 -16.65
N LYS A 183 12.46 -29.87 -15.48
CA LYS A 183 13.89 -29.73 -15.10
C LYS A 183 14.62 -31.07 -15.01
N ARG A 184 13.93 -32.15 -14.61
CA ARG A 184 14.52 -33.49 -14.46
C ARG A 184 14.78 -34.16 -15.80
N GLN A 185 13.92 -33.92 -16.80
CA GLN A 185 14.09 -34.47 -18.16
C GLN A 185 15.21 -33.82 -18.97
N ARG A 186 15.66 -32.60 -18.64
CA ARG A 186 16.76 -31.91 -19.35
C ARG A 186 18.16 -32.25 -18.84
N ARG A 187 18.28 -33.07 -17.79
CA ARG A 187 19.55 -33.45 -17.13
C ARG A 187 20.00 -34.89 -17.44
N GLU A 188 19.34 -35.56 -18.38
CA GLU A 188 19.76 -36.81 -19.02
C GLU A 188 20.19 -36.52 -20.46
#